data_AF-A0A831Z152-F1
#
_entry.id   AF-A0A831Z152-F1
#
_cell.length_a   1.000
_cell.length_b   1.000
_cell.length_c   1.000
_cell.angle_alpha   90.00
_cell.angle_beta   90.00
_cell.angle_gamma   90.00
#
_symmetry.space_group_name_H-M   'P 1'
#
loop_
_entity.id
_entity.type
_entity.pdbx_description
1 polymer ?
#
loop_
_entity_poly.entity_id
_entity_poly.type
_entity_poly.pdbx_seq_one_letter_code
_entity_poly.pdbx_strand_id
1 'polypeptide(L)' 'MPHLKSAVKNLRKSRRKTALNLKLKAELHKVLRGPITARTLPIATKAIDKAAKRGVISKGKAARLKSGLSKKVK' A
#
# COMPACT_ATOMS: atom_id res chain seq x y z
N MET A 1 -18.64 -2.05 24.26
CA MET A 1 -18.75 -1.71 22.81
C MET A 1 -20.21 -1.56 22.45
N PRO A 2 -20.62 -0.70 21.50
CA PRO A 2 -22.02 -0.64 21.10
C PRO A 2 -22.45 -1.99 20.53
N HIS A 3 -23.36 -2.71 21.19
CA HIS A 3 -23.97 -3.95 20.69
C HIS A 3 -25.04 -3.65 19.62
N LEU A 4 -24.81 -2.60 18.84
CA LEU A 4 -25.68 -2.16 17.75
C LEU A 4 -25.46 -3.05 16.53
N LYS A 5 -26.53 -3.39 15.82
CA LYS A 5 -26.47 -4.15 14.56
C LYS A 5 -25.54 -3.48 13.53
N SER A 6 -25.44 -2.15 13.55
CA SER A 6 -24.53 -1.34 12.72
C SER A 6 -23.06 -1.61 13.04
N ALA A 7 -22.69 -1.75 14.32
CA ALA A 7 -21.34 -2.03 14.76
C ALA A 7 -20.86 -3.41 14.27
N VAL A 8 -21.72 -4.44 14.38
CA VAL A 8 -21.43 -5.79 13.86
C VAL A 8 -21.25 -5.79 12.33
N LYS A 9 -22.06 -5.01 11.60
CA LYS A 9 -21.90 -4.82 10.14
C LYS A 9 -20.57 -4.14 9.81
N ASN A 10 -20.19 -3.11 10.57
CA ASN A 10 -18.93 -2.40 10.38
C ASN A 10 -17.72 -3.29 10.66
N LEU A 11 -17.79 -4.14 11.68
CA LEU A 11 -16.75 -5.14 11.96
C LEU A 11 -16.53 -6.07 10.77
N ARG A 12 -17.62 -6.62 10.18
CA ARG A 12 -17.55 -7.48 8.99
C ARG A 12 -16.98 -6.74 7.76
N LYS A 13 -17.33 -5.48 7.57
CA LYS A 13 -16.75 -4.64 6.49
C LYS A 13 -15.27 -4.38 6.71
N SER A 14 -14.90 -4.03 7.95
CA SER A 14 -13.52 -3.75 8.33
C SER A 14 -12.62 -4.97 8.10
N ARG A 15 -13.00 -6.14 8.62
CA ARG A 15 -12.25 -7.40 8.43
C ARG A 15 -11.97 -7.71 6.95
N ARG A 16 -12.98 -7.58 6.08
CA ARG A 16 -12.83 -7.79 4.62
C ARG A 16 -11.85 -6.78 3.99
N LYS A 17 -11.96 -5.49 4.34
CA LYS A 17 -11.05 -4.46 3.84
C LYS A 17 -9.61 -4.69 4.34
N THR A 18 -9.46 -5.07 5.61
CA THR A 18 -8.15 -5.34 6.22
C THR A 18 -7.43 -6.48 5.51
N ALA A 19 -8.11 -7.59 5.20
CA ALA A 19 -7.49 -8.71 4.47
C ALA A 19 -6.93 -8.28 3.10
N LEU A 20 -7.70 -7.52 2.33
CA LEU A 20 -7.26 -7.00 1.02
C LEU A 20 -6.09 -6.00 1.16
N ASN A 21 -6.16 -5.11 2.15
CA ASN A 21 -5.12 -4.12 2.41
C ASN A 21 -3.82 -4.76 2.89
N LEU A 22 -3.90 -5.83 3.70
CA LEU A 22 -2.74 -6.59 4.15
C LEU A 22 -2.01 -7.25 2.97
N LYS A 23 -2.75 -7.85 2.03
CA LYS A 23 -2.16 -8.42 0.80
C LYS A 23 -1.39 -7.36 0.01
N LEU A 24 -2.02 -6.21 -0.26
CA LEU A 24 -1.36 -5.10 -0.97
C LEU A 24 -0.15 -4.54 -0.22
N LYS A 25 -0.22 -4.46 1.11
CA LYS A 25 0.88 -3.99 1.95
C LYS A 25 2.08 -4.96 1.90
N ALA A 26 1.81 -6.27 1.94
CA ALA A 26 2.84 -7.30 1.82
C ALA A 26 3.52 -7.28 0.44
N GLU A 27 2.72 -7.16 -0.63
CA GLU A 27 3.24 -7.02 -2.00
C GLU A 27 4.13 -5.77 -2.14
N LEU A 28 3.66 -4.62 -1.67
CA LEU A 28 4.43 -3.37 -1.69
C LEU A 28 5.75 -3.50 -0.92
N HIS A 29 5.72 -4.14 0.24
CA HIS A 29 6.91 -4.34 1.05
C HIS A 29 7.91 -5.30 0.39
N LYS A 30 7.44 -6.35 -0.27
CA LYS A 30 8.30 -7.26 -1.06
C LYS A 30 8.99 -6.50 -2.19
N VAL A 31 8.25 -5.66 -2.91
CA VAL A 31 8.80 -4.86 -4.02
C VAL A 31 9.83 -3.84 -3.52
N LEU A 32 9.59 -3.20 -2.37
CA LEU A 32 10.51 -2.22 -1.78
C LEU A 32 11.79 -2.85 -1.20
N ARG A 33 11.74 -4.11 -0.74
CA ARG A 33 12.91 -4.84 -0.23
C ARG A 33 13.78 -5.44 -1.34
N GLY A 34 13.21 -5.67 -2.52
CA GLY A 34 13.93 -6.23 -3.65
C GLY A 34 14.97 -5.27 -4.25
N PRO A 35 15.87 -5.77 -5.12
CA PRO A 35 16.84 -4.92 -5.80
C PRO A 35 16.15 -3.91 -6.71
N ILE A 36 16.49 -2.65 -6.52
CA ILE A 36 15.91 -1.52 -7.25
C ILE A 36 16.90 -1.11 -8.33
N THR A 37 16.59 -1.51 -9.56
CA THR A 37 17.36 -1.22 -10.77
C THR A 37 16.48 -0.38 -11.71
N ALA A 38 17.07 0.17 -12.77
CA ALA A 38 16.33 0.92 -13.78
C ALA A 38 15.16 0.11 -14.38
N ARG A 39 15.30 -1.22 -14.48
CA ARG A 39 14.25 -2.12 -14.99
C ARG A 39 13.13 -2.38 -13.97
N THR A 40 13.44 -2.42 -12.68
CA THR A 40 12.44 -2.72 -11.62
C THR A 40 11.75 -1.46 -11.07
N LEU A 41 12.29 -0.27 -11.36
CA LEU A 41 11.72 1.02 -10.94
C LEU A 41 10.27 1.24 -11.40
N PRO A 42 9.87 1.00 -12.68
CA PRO A 42 8.48 1.18 -13.12
C PRO A 42 7.49 0.25 -12.39
N ILE A 43 7.94 -0.95 -12.01
CA ILE A 43 7.12 -1.91 -11.27
C ILE A 43 6.91 -1.40 -9.84
N ALA A 44 7.96 -0.88 -9.21
CA ALA A 44 7.90 -0.29 -7.88
C ALA A 44 7.01 0.95 -7.82
N THR A 45 7.13 1.87 -8.77
CA THR A 45 6.27 3.07 -8.83
C THR A 45 4.80 2.69 -9.03
N LYS A 46 4.50 1.74 -9.92
CA LYS A 46 3.14 1.23 -10.14
C LYS A 46 2.56 0.59 -8.86
N ALA A 47 3.35 -0.17 -8.12
CA ALA A 47 2.92 -0.77 -6.85
C ALA A 47 2.61 0.31 -5.80
N ILE A 48 3.46 1.34 -5.69
CA ILE A 48 3.26 2.48 -4.79
C ILE A 48 1.97 3.24 -5.14
N ASP A 49 1.75 3.55 -6.41
CA ASP A 49 0.57 4.29 -6.86
C ASP A 49 -0.72 3.49 -6.66
N LYS A 50 -0.68 2.16 -6.86
CA LYS A 50 -1.82 1.28 -6.55
C LYS A 50 -2.17 1.31 -5.06
N ALA A 51 -1.16 1.25 -4.19
CA ALA A 51 -1.35 1.31 -2.73
C ALA A 51 -1.91 2.67 -2.29
N ALA A 52 -1.48 3.76 -2.94
CA ALA A 52 -2.00 5.11 -2.68
C ALA A 52 -3.46 5.26 -3.13
N LYS A 53 -3.81 4.76 -4.33
CA LYS A 53 -5.19 4.78 -4.85
C LYS A 53 -6.16 4.03 -3.95
N ARG A 54 -5.71 2.92 -3.35
CA ARG A 54 -6.51 2.10 -2.43
C ARG A 54 -6.55 2.63 -1.00
N GLY A 55 -5.82 3.70 -0.68
CA GLY A 55 -5.77 4.30 0.64
C GLY A 55 -4.97 3.50 1.67
N VAL A 56 -4.12 2.55 1.22
CA VAL A 56 -3.24 1.77 2.11
C VAL A 56 -2.06 2.62 2.60
N ILE A 57 -1.60 3.53 1.76
CA ILE A 57 -0.61 4.57 2.10
C ILE A 57 -1.16 5.95 1.74
N SER A 58 -0.74 6.98 2.47
CA SER A 58 -1.10 8.35 2.13
C SER A 58 -0.39 8.81 0.85
N LYS A 59 -0.99 9.77 0.15
CA LYS A 59 -0.41 10.38 -1.06
C LYS A 59 0.99 10.97 -0.79
N GLY A 60 1.16 11.64 0.36
CA GLY A 60 2.47 12.19 0.77
C GLY A 60 3.52 11.10 1.01
N LYS A 61 3.14 9.97 1.62
CA LYS A 61 4.06 8.83 1.78
C LYS A 61 4.43 8.23 0.42
N ALA A 62 3.48 8.10 -0.49
CA ALA A 62 3.73 7.63 -1.84
C ALA A 62 4.72 8.53 -2.59
N ALA A 63 4.52 9.86 -2.55
CA ALA A 63 5.43 10.83 -3.17
C ALA A 63 6.85 10.74 -2.60
N ARG A 64 6.99 10.66 -1.27
CA ARG A 64 8.29 10.49 -0.61
C ARG A 64 9.00 9.21 -1.03
N LEU A 65 8.26 8.09 -1.11
CA LEU A 65 8.82 6.82 -1.57
C LEU A 65 9.31 6.92 -3.01
N LYS A 66 8.50 7.46 -3.93
CA LYS A 66 8.91 7.64 -5.34
C LYS A 66 10.16 8.51 -5.45
N SER A 67 10.21 9.64 -4.75
CA SER A 67 11.38 10.52 -4.74
C SER A 67 12.64 9.81 -4.22
N GLY A 68 12.52 9.06 -3.11
CA GLY A 68 13.64 8.30 -2.55
C GLY A 68 14.14 7.20 -3.47
N LEU A 69 13.24 6.52 -4.20
CA LEU A 69 13.62 5.49 -5.17
C LEU A 69 14.35 6.09 -6.38
N SER A 70 13.85 7.18 -6.95
CA SER A 70 14.49 7.84 -8.09
C SER A 70 15.90 8.33 -7.77
N LYS A 71 16.14 8.80 -6.53
CA LYS A 71 17.48 9.23 -6.10
C LYS A 71 18.49 8.09 -5.97
N LYS A 72 18.03 6.86 -5.69
CA LYS A 72 18.89 5.68 -5.49
C LYS A 72 19.30 4.98 -6.77
N VAL A 73 18.55 5.19 -7.85
CA VAL A 73 18.78 4.55 -9.17
C VAL A 73 19.59 5.47 -10.10
N LYS A 74 19.96 6.67 -9.62
CA LYS A 74 20.74 7.64 -10.39
C LYS A 74 22.19 7.22 -10.53
#